data_AF-A0AAD5JHA9-F1
#
_entry.id   AF-A0AAD5JHA9-F1
#
_cell.length_a   1.000
_cell.length_b   1.000
_cell.length_c   1.000
_cell.angle_alpha   90.00
_cell.angle_beta   90.00
_cell.angle_gamma   90.00
#
_symmetry.space_group_name_H-M   'P 1'
#
loop_
_entity.id
_entity.type
_entity.pdbx_description
1 polymer ?
#
loop_
_entity_poly.entity_id
_entity_poly.type
_entity_poly.pdbx_seq_one_letter_code
_entity_poly.pdbx_strand_id
1 'polypeptide(L)'
;MSKGKLIESKLQSSDQSNFSSLKSQTRFIPSKIEISRGTSQLEFKLNREKVCKMDIISQLQEQVNQIAGVAFNMFGTLQRDAPPVRLSPNYPEPPAAANPTEDSANFAEQPKLMSAALVKAAKQFDALVAALPLSEGGEEAQVKRIAELQAENDVVGQELQRQLEAAEKELKQVQELFSQAADNCLNLKKPD
;
A
#
# COMPACT_ATOMS: atom_id res chain seq x y z
N MET A 1 35.17 -61.10 60.80
CA MET A 1 34.60 -61.33 59.46
C MET A 1 33.20 -60.72 59.39
N SER A 2 32.95 -59.95 58.33
CA SER A 2 31.65 -59.55 57.75
C SER A 2 30.58 -58.86 58.62
N LYS A 3 30.61 -57.53 58.64
CA LYS A 3 29.40 -56.66 58.51
C LYS A 3 29.79 -55.36 57.81
N GLY A 4 29.87 -55.39 56.49
CA GLY A 4 30.27 -54.26 55.64
C GLY A 4 29.83 -54.49 54.21
N LYS A 5 28.52 -54.47 53.97
CA LYS A 5 27.87 -54.50 52.65
C LYS A 5 26.38 -54.19 52.84
N LEU A 6 25.98 -52.92 52.79
CA LEU A 6 24.58 -52.56 52.45
C LEU A 6 24.32 -51.12 51.99
N ILE A 7 25.30 -50.21 51.88
CA ILE A 7 24.99 -48.83 51.47
C ILE A 7 25.98 -48.35 50.41
N GLU A 8 25.97 -49.00 49.24
CA GLU A 8 26.75 -48.51 48.09
C GLU A 8 26.17 -48.95 46.73
N SER A 9 24.86 -49.15 46.64
CA SER A 9 24.21 -49.61 45.39
C SER A 9 22.94 -48.85 45.00
N LYS A 10 22.84 -47.55 45.36
CA LYS A 10 21.71 -46.70 44.93
C LYS A 10 22.08 -45.32 44.37
N LEU A 11 23.35 -45.07 44.03
CA LEU A 11 23.80 -43.77 43.53
C LEU A 11 24.27 -43.75 42.07
N GLN A 12 24.01 -44.79 41.28
CA GLN A 12 24.57 -44.89 39.92
C GLN A 12 23.56 -45.18 38.80
N SER A 13 22.25 -44.98 39.03
CA SER A 13 21.21 -45.30 38.03
C SER A 13 20.22 -44.17 37.69
N SER A 14 20.34 -42.97 38.28
CA SER A 14 19.32 -41.91 38.05
C SER A 14 19.78 -40.67 37.27
N ASP A 15 21.07 -40.52 36.95
CA ASP A 15 21.57 -39.29 36.31
C ASP A 15 21.87 -39.39 34.81
N GLN A 16 21.62 -40.53 34.16
CA GLN A 16 21.86 -40.65 32.71
C GLN A 16 20.60 -40.53 31.82
N SER A 17 19.39 -40.49 32.38
CA SER A 17 18.15 -40.40 31.58
C SER A 17 17.69 -38.97 31.28
N ASN A 18 18.17 -37.94 32.00
CA ASN A 18 17.74 -36.55 31.80
C ASN A 18 18.64 -35.73 30.86
N PHE A 19 19.82 -36.22 30.48
CA PHE A 19 20.76 -35.46 29.64
C PHE A 19 20.63 -35.73 28.12
N SER A 20 19.91 -36.78 27.74
CA SER A 20 19.66 -37.15 26.33
C SER A 20 18.38 -36.52 25.76
N SER A 21 17.49 -35.99 26.60
CA SER A 21 16.29 -35.27 26.14
C SER A 21 16.55 -33.81 25.78
N LEU A 22 17.63 -33.20 26.30
CA LEU A 22 17.96 -31.78 26.05
C LEU A 22 18.79 -31.50 24.78
N LYS A 23 19.18 -32.53 24.00
CA LYS A 23 20.03 -32.36 22.81
C LYS A 23 19.29 -32.43 21.47
N SER A 24 17.97 -32.67 21.48
CA SER A 24 17.18 -32.77 20.24
C SER A 24 16.22 -31.59 20.02
N GLN A 25 16.16 -30.63 20.94
CA GLN A 25 15.30 -29.45 20.84
C GLN A 25 16.08 -28.14 20.63
N THR A 26 17.26 -28.21 20.03
CA THR A 26 17.96 -27.02 19.50
C THR A 26 17.76 -26.96 17.99
N ARG A 27 16.49 -26.94 17.57
CA ARG A 27 16.15 -26.64 16.17
C ARG A 27 15.91 -25.13 16.09
N PHE A 28 16.96 -24.44 15.66
CA PHE A 28 16.91 -23.25 14.81
C PHE A 28 15.72 -22.32 15.12
N ILE A 29 15.93 -21.35 16.01
CA ILE A 29 15.08 -20.17 16.06
C ILE A 29 15.56 -19.29 14.90
N PRO A 30 14.81 -19.16 13.79
CA PRO A 30 15.13 -18.12 12.82
C PRO A 30 14.91 -16.78 13.52
N SER A 31 15.99 -16.01 13.62
CA SER A 31 15.99 -14.58 13.89
C SER A 31 14.98 -13.90 12.96
N LYS A 32 13.79 -13.60 13.46
CA LYS A 32 12.80 -12.77 12.77
C LYS A 32 12.11 -11.83 13.78
N ILE A 33 12.89 -11.26 14.68
CA ILE A 33 12.60 -9.92 15.21
C ILE A 33 13.38 -8.96 14.31
N GLU A 34 12.95 -8.91 13.05
CA GLU A 34 13.33 -7.82 12.17
C GLU A 34 12.35 -6.70 12.49
N ILE A 35 12.89 -5.60 13.00
CA ILE A 35 12.18 -4.40 13.38
C ILE A 35 11.44 -3.89 12.14
N SER A 36 10.20 -4.35 11.97
CA SER A 36 9.25 -3.87 10.96
C SER A 36 8.67 -2.51 11.38
N ARG A 37 9.50 -1.62 11.95
CA ARG A 37 9.18 -0.18 12.13
C ARG A 37 9.56 0.65 10.90
N GLY A 38 10.40 0.12 10.00
CA GLY A 38 10.80 0.80 8.76
C GLY A 38 9.83 0.63 7.58
N THR A 39 9.16 -0.51 7.49
CA THR A 39 8.22 -0.83 6.40
C THR A 39 6.89 -0.09 6.56
N SER A 40 6.39 0.10 7.79
CA SER A 40 5.12 0.81 8.00
C SER A 40 5.23 2.32 7.77
N GLN A 41 6.35 2.96 8.11
CA GLN A 41 6.57 4.39 7.83
C GLN A 41 6.75 4.66 6.34
N LEU A 42 7.42 3.77 5.62
CA LEU A 42 7.54 3.84 4.16
C LEU A 42 6.23 3.49 3.47
N GLU A 43 5.45 2.51 3.94
CA GLU A 43 4.10 2.23 3.44
C GLU A 43 3.12 3.39 3.72
N PHE A 44 3.18 4.03 4.88
CA PHE A 44 2.31 5.16 5.23
C PHE A 44 2.71 6.44 4.50
N LYS A 45 4.02 6.70 4.33
CA LYS A 45 4.52 7.81 3.50
C LYS A 45 4.29 7.53 2.02
N LEU A 46 4.49 6.30 1.53
CA LEU A 46 4.20 5.91 0.16
C LEU A 46 2.70 5.90 -0.10
N ASN A 47 1.83 5.57 0.86
CA ASN A 47 0.37 5.73 0.73
C ASN A 47 -0.03 7.20 0.80
N ARG A 48 0.58 8.03 1.65
CA ARG A 48 0.32 9.48 1.69
C ARG A 48 0.85 10.20 0.45
N GLU A 49 1.94 9.74 -0.12
CA GLU A 49 2.57 10.26 -1.34
C GLU A 49 1.87 9.70 -2.61
N LYS A 50 1.30 8.48 -2.54
CA LYS A 50 0.33 7.95 -3.51
C LYS A 50 -1.03 8.67 -3.41
N VAL A 51 -1.44 9.12 -2.23
CA VAL A 51 -2.62 10.00 -2.03
C VAL A 51 -2.35 11.41 -2.58
N CYS A 52 -1.11 11.91 -2.49
CA CYS A 52 -0.70 13.15 -3.18
C CYS A 52 -0.63 12.99 -4.71
N LYS A 53 -0.60 11.76 -5.24
CA LYS A 53 -0.87 11.49 -6.65
C LYS A 53 -2.35 11.22 -6.86
N MET A 54 -3.08 12.33 -6.86
CA MET A 54 -4.39 12.52 -7.46
C MET A 54 -5.54 11.77 -6.79
N ASP A 55 -6.26 12.49 -5.95
CA ASP A 55 -7.61 12.11 -5.50
C ASP A 55 -8.52 11.85 -6.72
N ILE A 56 -9.44 10.87 -6.62
CA ILE A 56 -10.31 10.48 -7.74
C ILE A 56 -11.19 11.66 -8.19
N ILE A 57 -11.57 12.56 -7.29
CA ILE A 57 -12.29 13.79 -7.65
C ILE A 57 -11.40 14.73 -8.44
N SER A 58 -10.13 14.89 -8.05
CA SER A 58 -9.15 15.66 -8.84
C SER A 58 -8.93 15.04 -10.23
N GLN A 59 -8.84 13.70 -10.34
CA GLN A 59 -8.74 12.99 -11.62
C GLN A 59 -9.96 13.26 -12.51
N LEU A 60 -11.17 13.21 -11.94
CA LEU A 60 -12.40 13.51 -12.67
C LEU A 60 -12.43 14.94 -13.19
N GLN A 61 -12.02 15.91 -12.37
CA GLN A 61 -11.96 17.32 -12.77
C GLN A 61 -10.98 17.53 -13.94
N GLU A 62 -9.79 16.93 -13.87
CA GLU A 62 -8.82 16.98 -14.97
C GLU A 62 -9.37 16.31 -16.23
N GLN A 63 -10.03 15.16 -16.10
CA GLN A 63 -10.58 14.42 -17.23
C GLN A 63 -11.71 15.19 -17.94
N VAL A 64 -12.57 15.89 -17.19
CA VAL A 64 -13.60 16.78 -17.75
C VAL A 64 -12.95 17.95 -18.51
N ASN A 65 -11.92 18.57 -17.94
CA ASN A 65 -11.16 19.62 -18.63
C ASN A 65 -10.52 19.11 -19.91
N GLN A 66 -10.00 17.89 -19.91
CA GLN A 66 -9.43 17.27 -21.10
C GLN A 66 -10.49 16.99 -22.17
N ILE A 67 -11.67 16.49 -21.80
CA ILE A 67 -12.80 16.30 -22.73
C ILE A 67 -13.20 17.62 -23.36
N ALA A 68 -13.32 18.69 -22.55
CA ALA A 68 -13.63 20.02 -23.05
C ALA A 68 -12.55 20.50 -24.04
N GLY A 69 -11.27 20.38 -23.69
CA GLY A 69 -10.16 20.74 -24.57
C GLY A 69 -10.16 19.97 -25.90
N VAL A 70 -10.36 18.65 -25.86
CA VAL A 70 -10.44 17.81 -27.07
C VAL A 70 -11.63 18.24 -27.94
N ALA A 71 -12.80 18.49 -27.33
CA ALA A 71 -13.99 18.91 -28.05
C ALA A 71 -13.81 20.29 -28.72
N PHE A 72 -13.31 21.29 -27.99
CA PHE A 72 -13.06 22.63 -28.54
C PHE A 72 -12.07 22.60 -29.70
N ASN A 73 -10.98 21.85 -29.55
CA ASN A 73 -9.99 21.71 -30.61
C ASN A 73 -10.59 20.97 -31.83
N MET A 74 -11.34 19.89 -31.61
CA MET A 74 -11.99 19.14 -32.69
C MET A 74 -12.95 20.01 -33.49
N PHE A 75 -13.88 20.72 -32.83
CA PHE A 75 -14.83 21.57 -33.54
C PHE A 75 -14.13 22.75 -34.24
N GLY A 76 -13.11 23.34 -33.60
CA GLY A 76 -12.32 24.42 -34.18
C GLY A 76 -11.57 24.00 -35.44
N THR A 77 -10.92 22.83 -35.44
CA THR A 77 -10.21 22.31 -36.61
C THR A 77 -11.18 21.92 -37.73
N LEU A 78 -12.30 21.27 -37.40
CA LEU A 78 -13.31 20.90 -38.39
C LEU A 78 -13.91 22.12 -39.08
N GLN A 79 -14.16 23.21 -38.35
CA GLN A 79 -14.70 24.44 -38.93
C GLN A 79 -13.66 25.19 -39.77
N ARG A 80 -12.40 25.23 -39.32
CA ARG A 80 -11.30 25.89 -40.03
C ARG A 80 -10.98 25.18 -41.36
N ASP A 81 -10.98 23.85 -41.35
CA ASP A 81 -10.51 23.04 -42.48
C ASP A 81 -11.67 22.54 -43.37
N ALA A 82 -12.91 22.96 -43.09
CA ALA A 82 -14.09 22.54 -43.84
C ALA A 82 -13.99 22.97 -45.32
N PRO A 83 -14.05 22.02 -46.28
CA PRO A 83 -14.08 22.37 -47.70
C PRO A 83 -15.40 23.06 -48.06
N PRO A 84 -15.39 24.03 -49.00
CA PRO A 84 -16.61 24.63 -49.51
C PRO A 84 -17.53 23.58 -50.13
N VAL A 85 -18.83 23.60 -49.80
CA VAL A 85 -19.85 22.72 -50.38
C VAL A 85 -20.67 23.46 -51.43
N ARG A 86 -20.81 22.89 -52.64
CA ARG A 86 -21.69 23.45 -53.68
C ARG A 86 -23.13 23.04 -53.41
N LEU A 87 -24.00 24.02 -53.18
CA LEU A 87 -25.43 23.81 -52.92
C LEU A 87 -26.25 23.58 -54.21
N SER A 88 -25.73 24.01 -55.37
CA SER A 88 -26.35 23.83 -56.68
C SER A 88 -25.28 23.73 -57.78
N PRO A 89 -25.48 22.90 -58.82
CA PRO A 89 -24.60 22.81 -59.98
C PRO A 89 -24.43 24.14 -60.73
N ASN A 90 -25.36 25.07 -60.56
CA ASN A 90 -25.39 26.36 -61.28
C ASN A 90 -24.67 27.50 -60.55
N TYR A 91 -24.06 27.23 -59.39
CA TYR A 91 -23.37 28.26 -58.62
C TYR A 91 -21.96 28.52 -59.18
N PRO A 92 -21.54 29.78 -59.42
CA PRO A 92 -20.19 30.10 -59.87
C PRO A 92 -19.15 29.56 -58.91
N GLU A 93 -18.03 29.05 -59.44
CA GLU A 93 -16.93 28.56 -58.61
C GLU A 93 -16.28 29.74 -57.87
N PRO A 94 -16.12 29.65 -56.53
CA PRO A 94 -15.36 30.66 -55.80
C PRO A 94 -13.95 30.76 -56.38
N PRO A 95 -13.32 31.96 -56.44
CA PRO A 95 -11.93 32.07 -56.84
C PRO A 95 -11.09 31.15 -55.97
N ALA A 96 -10.23 30.34 -56.60
CA ALA A 96 -9.39 29.38 -55.91
C ALA A 96 -8.65 30.08 -54.76
N ALA A 97 -8.93 29.66 -53.53
CA ALA A 97 -8.21 30.16 -52.37
C ALA A 97 -6.72 29.84 -52.56
N ALA A 98 -5.86 30.86 -52.43
CA ALA A 98 -4.44 30.82 -52.80
C ALA A 98 -3.56 29.86 -51.97
N ASN A 99 -4.15 29.00 -51.14
CA ASN A 99 -3.43 28.00 -50.36
C ASN A 99 -4.04 26.63 -50.65
N PRO A 100 -3.48 25.86 -51.60
CA PRO A 100 -3.72 24.43 -51.62
C PRO A 100 -2.95 23.85 -50.44
N THR A 101 -3.56 23.83 -49.25
CA THR A 101 -2.99 23.03 -48.16
C THR A 101 -3.05 21.58 -48.63
N GLU A 102 -1.90 20.92 -48.76
CA GLU A 102 -1.76 19.51 -49.19
C GLU A 102 -2.57 18.50 -48.34
N ASP A 103 -3.25 18.98 -47.28
CA ASP A 103 -4.00 18.25 -46.27
C ASP A 103 -5.45 17.89 -46.62
N SER A 104 -5.96 18.16 -47.84
CA SER A 104 -7.37 17.78 -48.14
C SER A 104 -7.61 16.26 -48.05
N ALA A 105 -6.58 15.45 -48.32
CA ALA A 105 -6.60 14.00 -48.10
C ALA A 105 -6.61 13.61 -46.60
N ASN A 106 -6.14 14.51 -45.73
CA ASN A 106 -6.06 14.33 -44.28
C ASN A 106 -7.36 14.72 -43.57
N PHE A 107 -8.20 15.55 -44.19
CA PHE A 107 -9.49 15.99 -43.65
C PHE A 107 -10.49 14.84 -43.45
N ALA A 108 -10.40 13.76 -44.22
CA ALA A 108 -11.29 12.59 -44.04
C ALA A 108 -10.87 11.69 -42.85
N GLU A 109 -9.59 11.69 -42.49
CA GLU A 109 -9.03 10.84 -41.43
C GLU A 109 -8.92 11.57 -40.07
N GLN A 110 -8.67 12.89 -40.08
CA GLN A 110 -8.66 13.70 -38.85
C GLN A 110 -9.92 13.57 -37.98
N PRO A 111 -11.16 13.65 -38.51
CA PRO A 111 -12.38 13.52 -37.72
C PRO A 111 -12.48 12.15 -37.03
N LYS A 112 -11.96 11.09 -37.66
CA LYS A 112 -11.94 9.74 -37.09
C LYS A 112 -10.96 9.66 -35.91
N LEU A 113 -9.77 10.22 -36.05
CA LEU A 113 -8.78 10.27 -34.97
C LEU A 113 -9.28 11.13 -33.79
N MET A 114 -9.87 12.28 -34.07
CA MET A 114 -10.40 13.19 -33.03
C MET A 114 -11.62 12.59 -32.31
N SER A 115 -12.54 11.96 -33.05
CA SER A 115 -13.66 11.25 -32.44
C SER A 115 -13.20 10.05 -31.60
N ALA A 116 -12.18 9.31 -32.03
CA ALA A 116 -11.57 8.25 -31.23
C ALA A 116 -10.95 8.79 -29.94
N ALA A 117 -10.27 9.95 -29.99
CA ALA A 117 -9.71 10.60 -28.82
C ALA A 117 -10.81 11.05 -27.82
N LEU A 118 -11.91 11.61 -28.33
CA LEU A 118 -13.05 12.01 -27.50
C LEU A 118 -13.72 10.80 -26.83
N VAL A 119 -13.97 9.73 -27.57
CA VAL A 119 -14.55 8.49 -27.04
C VAL A 119 -13.63 7.86 -25.99
N LYS A 120 -12.32 7.87 -26.23
CA LYS A 120 -11.34 7.39 -25.25
C LYS A 120 -11.39 8.19 -23.95
N ALA A 121 -11.41 9.52 -24.04
CA ALA A 121 -11.51 10.40 -22.89
C ALA A 121 -12.83 10.19 -22.12
N ALA A 122 -13.95 10.01 -22.82
CA ALA A 122 -15.24 9.70 -22.22
C ALA A 122 -15.23 8.35 -21.47
N LYS A 123 -14.65 7.29 -22.07
CA LYS A 123 -14.50 6.00 -21.40
C LYS A 123 -13.62 6.07 -20.15
N GLN A 124 -12.57 6.89 -20.18
CA GLN A 124 -11.72 7.14 -19.00
C GLN A 124 -12.50 7.84 -17.89
N PHE A 125 -13.34 8.82 -18.24
CA PHE A 125 -14.27 9.44 -17.30
C PHE A 125 -15.23 8.42 -16.67
N ASP A 126 -15.88 7.57 -17.47
CA ASP A 126 -16.78 6.52 -16.96
C ASP A 126 -16.06 5.57 -15.99
N ALA A 127 -14.83 5.18 -16.30
CA ALA A 127 -14.02 4.34 -15.43
C ALA A 127 -13.70 5.04 -14.09
N LEU A 128 -13.42 6.34 -14.11
CA LEU A 128 -13.19 7.13 -12.89
C LEU A 128 -14.48 7.28 -12.07
N VAL A 129 -15.63 7.48 -12.71
CA VAL A 129 -16.94 7.53 -12.03
C VAL A 129 -17.25 6.18 -11.37
N ALA A 130 -16.99 5.06 -12.05
CA ALA A 130 -17.19 3.73 -11.49
C ALA A 130 -16.23 3.41 -10.33
N ALA A 131 -15.06 4.05 -10.30
CA ALA A 131 -14.07 3.90 -9.23
C ALA A 131 -14.36 4.77 -8.00
N LEU A 132 -15.39 5.62 -8.03
CA LEU A 132 -15.75 6.44 -6.88
C LEU A 132 -16.12 5.55 -5.69
N PRO A 133 -15.60 5.83 -4.48
CA PRO A 133 -16.00 5.10 -3.29
C PRO A 133 -17.47 5.41 -3.00
N LEU A 134 -18.35 4.45 -3.33
CA LEU A 134 -19.77 4.60 -3.11
C LEU A 134 -20.05 4.68 -1.60
N SER A 135 -20.70 5.76 -1.18
CA SER A 135 -21.26 5.89 0.16
C SER A 135 -22.48 4.97 0.27
N GLU A 136 -22.25 3.69 0.53
CA GLU A 136 -23.31 2.73 0.77
C GLU A 136 -24.15 3.19 1.98
N GLY A 137 -25.34 3.72 1.72
CA GLY A 137 -26.22 4.30 2.77
C GLY A 137 -26.08 5.80 3.03
N GLY A 138 -25.38 6.56 2.17
CA GLY A 138 -25.26 8.02 2.29
C GLY A 138 -24.31 8.48 3.41
N GLU A 139 -24.29 9.79 3.68
CA GLU A 139 -23.34 10.43 4.61
C GLU A 139 -23.45 9.87 6.04
N GLU A 140 -24.67 9.66 6.53
CA GLU A 140 -24.92 9.10 7.86
C GLU A 140 -24.24 7.73 8.07
N ALA A 141 -24.32 6.84 7.07
CA ALA A 141 -23.71 5.52 7.12
C ALA A 141 -22.17 5.59 7.05
N GLN A 142 -21.63 6.56 6.31
CA GLN A 142 -20.19 6.84 6.30
C GLN A 142 -19.72 7.35 7.66
N VAL A 143 -20.42 8.31 8.26
CA VAL A 143 -20.08 8.85 9.58
C VAL A 143 -20.13 7.74 10.64
N LYS A 144 -21.16 6.88 10.59
CA LYS A 144 -21.24 5.73 11.48
C LYS A 144 -20.07 4.76 11.31
N ARG A 145 -19.72 4.41 10.05
CA ARG A 145 -18.57 3.54 9.76
C ARG A 145 -17.26 4.17 10.26
N ILE A 146 -17.10 5.49 10.15
CA ILE A 146 -15.93 6.20 10.69
C ILE A 146 -15.88 6.06 12.22
N ALA A 147 -16.99 6.24 12.92
CA ALA A 147 -17.04 6.09 14.37
C ALA A 147 -16.74 4.66 14.83
N GLU A 148 -17.26 3.65 14.11
CA GLU A 148 -16.96 2.23 14.34
C GLU A 148 -15.46 1.95 14.15
N LEU A 149 -14.87 2.42 13.03
CA LEU A 149 -13.43 2.27 12.77
C LEU A 149 -12.55 3.03 13.78
N GLN A 150 -13.00 4.17 14.29
CA GLN A 150 -12.28 4.89 15.35
C GLN A 150 -12.27 4.08 16.64
N ALA A 151 -13.42 3.54 17.05
CA ALA A 151 -13.52 2.69 18.23
C ALA A 151 -12.66 1.41 18.09
N GLU A 152 -12.66 0.78 16.92
CA GLU A 152 -11.79 -0.37 16.63
C GLU A 152 -10.31 0.00 16.72
N ASN A 153 -9.90 1.13 16.13
CA ASN A 153 -8.51 1.61 16.22
C ASN A 153 -8.11 1.89 17.66
N ASP A 154 -8.98 2.46 18.48
CA ASP A 154 -8.70 2.71 19.90
C ASP A 154 -8.51 1.42 20.69
N VAL A 155 -9.35 0.41 20.45
CA VAL A 155 -9.22 -0.91 21.09
C VAL A 155 -7.93 -1.61 20.66
N VAL A 156 -7.62 -1.61 19.36
CA VAL A 156 -6.38 -2.19 18.83
C VAL A 156 -5.16 -1.44 19.40
N GLY A 157 -5.24 -0.11 19.53
CA GLY A 157 -4.21 0.71 20.15
C GLY A 157 -3.97 0.38 21.62
N GLN A 158 -5.04 0.18 22.41
CA GLN A 158 -4.93 -0.22 23.81
C GLN A 158 -4.32 -1.63 23.96
N GLU A 159 -4.72 -2.56 23.10
CA GLU A 159 -4.17 -3.92 23.14
C GLU A 159 -2.68 -3.92 22.76
N LEU A 160 -2.29 -3.15 21.75
CA LEU A 160 -0.89 -2.96 21.39
C LEU A 160 -0.09 -2.37 22.55
N GLN A 161 -0.63 -1.37 23.24
CA GLN A 161 0.00 -0.75 24.41
C GLN A 161 0.19 -1.77 25.55
N ARG A 162 -0.83 -2.58 25.85
CA ARG A 162 -0.74 -3.65 26.86
C ARG A 162 0.36 -4.65 26.54
N GLN A 163 0.48 -5.06 25.28
CA GLN A 163 1.51 -6.00 24.85
C GLN A 163 2.91 -5.40 24.95
N LEU A 164 3.07 -4.12 24.62
CA LEU A 164 4.34 -3.41 24.80
C LEU A 164 4.75 -3.35 26.27
N GLU A 165 3.82 -2.99 27.17
CA GLU A 165 4.10 -2.94 28.62
C GLU A 165 4.48 -4.32 29.18
N ALA A 166 3.80 -5.38 28.75
CA ALA A 166 4.14 -6.75 29.15
C ALA A 166 5.54 -7.15 28.68
N ALA A 167 5.88 -6.86 27.42
CA ALA A 167 7.19 -7.14 26.85
C ALA A 167 8.31 -6.31 27.52
N GLU A 168 8.06 -5.04 27.83
CA GLU A 168 9.01 -4.19 28.56
C GLU A 168 9.28 -4.73 29.97
N LYS A 169 8.24 -5.21 30.65
CA LYS A 169 8.39 -5.82 31.97
C LYS A 169 9.22 -7.11 31.91
N GLU A 170 8.96 -7.97 30.93
CA GLU A 170 9.73 -9.19 30.72
C GLU A 170 11.20 -8.88 30.39
N LEU A 171 11.43 -7.90 29.51
CA LEU A 171 12.78 -7.45 29.18
C LEU A 171 13.54 -6.94 30.42
N LYS A 172 12.87 -6.18 31.28
CA LYS A 172 13.46 -5.69 32.53
C LYS A 172 13.83 -6.84 33.47
N GLN A 173 12.99 -7.86 33.58
CA GLN A 173 13.28 -9.06 34.39
C GLN A 173 14.50 -9.82 33.84
N VAL A 174 14.58 -10.01 32.52
CA VAL A 174 15.73 -10.65 31.88
C VAL A 174 17.00 -9.84 32.12
N GLN A 175 16.93 -8.51 32.00
CA GLN A 175 18.08 -7.63 32.25
C GLN A 175 18.55 -7.70 33.71
N GLU A 176 17.63 -7.74 34.67
CA GLU A 176 17.96 -7.85 36.09
C GLU A 176 18.60 -9.21 36.43
N LEU A 177 18.02 -10.31 35.93
CA LEU A 177 18.60 -11.65 36.09
C LEU A 177 19.99 -11.74 35.46
N PHE A 178 20.19 -11.10 34.30
CA PHE A 178 21.49 -11.04 33.66
C PHE A 178 22.51 -10.26 34.49
N SER A 179 22.15 -9.10 35.03
CA SER A 179 23.00 -8.33 35.94
C SER A 179 23.37 -9.14 37.18
N GLN A 180 22.41 -9.81 37.81
CA GLN A 180 22.67 -10.67 38.97
C GLN A 180 23.62 -11.84 38.63
N ALA A 181 23.43 -12.48 37.48
CA ALA A 181 24.32 -13.55 37.03
C ALA A 181 25.74 -13.02 36.77
N ALA A 182 25.88 -11.85 36.14
CA ALA A 182 27.17 -11.21 35.89
C ALA A 182 27.88 -10.84 37.21
N ASP A 183 27.17 -10.24 38.17
CA ASP A 183 27.70 -9.86 39.47
C ASP A 183 28.13 -11.07 40.30
N ASN A 184 27.36 -12.17 40.26
CA ASN A 184 27.74 -13.43 40.87
C ASN A 184 29.03 -14.00 40.25
N CYS A 185 29.18 -13.94 38.92
CA CYS A 185 30.41 -14.38 38.24
C CYS A 185 31.63 -13.53 38.60
N LEU A 186 31.46 -12.21 38.80
CA LEU A 186 32.55 -11.31 39.18
C LEU A 186 32.95 -11.46 40.65
N ASN A 187 31.99 -11.65 41.56
CA ASN A 187 32.26 -11.81 42.99
C ASN A 187 32.95 -13.15 43.32
N LEU A 188 32.74 -14.20 42.53
CA LEU A 188 33.47 -15.47 42.64
C LEU A 188 34.95 -15.36 42.24
N LYS A 189 35.39 -14.22 41.69
CA LYS A 189 36.73 -14.01 41.13
C LYS A 189 37.59 -13.06 41.96
N LYS A 190 37.23 -12.77 43.21
CA LYS A 190 38.14 -12.10 44.17
C LYS A 190 39.19 -13.14 44.61
N PRO A 191 40.46 -13.03 44.20
CA PRO A 191 41.52 -13.84 44.78
C PRO A 191 41.92 -13.22 46.13
N ASP A 192 42.04 -14.06 47.16
CA ASP A 192 42.86 -13.76 48.34
C ASP A 192 44.34 -13.58 47.94
#